data_AF-A0A7J4SQ96-F1
#
_entry.id   AF-A0A7J4SQ96-F1
#
_cell.length_a   1.000
_cell.length_b   1.000
_cell.length_c   1.000
_cell.angle_alpha   90.00
_cell.angle_beta   90.00
_cell.angle_gamma   90.00
#
_symmetry.space_group_name_H-M   'P 1'
#
loop_
_entity.id
_entity.type
_entity.pdbx_description
1 polymer ?
#
loop_
_entity_poly.entity_id
_entity_poly.type
_entity_poly.pdbx_seq_one_letter_code
_entity_poly.pdbx_strand_id
1 'polypeptide(L)'
;MADVSLSGGISPSWDIAYQYQGLGTPGGHLVLPYNVQTISTIMEPEATMNVTNTTRDIIVDGASVTALSISSPDYNITNTYKQESIAFASSSFGLNYPVNDDTNRTAQITNQIISSSGAFSAWEKIEAIADFIVNGNETIQFNWSSSGSGFKNASSQTGGPTDISRWILDDARIGTCDEYSSTFALMLRTAGIPSRKVMGLSDGTQNADNTSFSFYGRHLTSWVEAHLQTNENLGGIDLGWQPFEACPPPPPISIVDVSRTVGNHDRNGQQEIFFEGRIIFTENGSSASNVPLRAHIIPQSIILEPPLDSALNAFSFTTTNETGWFRLNSTPSMIDYPRPGLTSFAIEILGFGSVPYLVMTTSDGLAEDASSTWELNLTDDPTMQISSPEPAELPPVGAGVTTDLEGIFAWENQVLTDPSEFDDELTGTSAFVVFLEYTTSVNGIVNISTNVSSRGFFQFPVTVDENEPLG
;
A
#
# COMPACT_ATOMS: atom_id res chain seq x y z
N MET A 1 18.88 2.14 20.79
CA MET A 1 17.60 2.89 20.89
C MET A 1 17.97 4.24 21.46
N ALA A 2 17.25 5.30 21.12
CA ALA A 2 17.47 6.60 21.75
C ALA A 2 17.39 6.49 23.29
N ASP A 3 18.11 7.36 23.98
CA ASP A 3 18.01 7.47 25.44
C ASP A 3 16.58 7.89 25.83
N VAL A 4 16.06 7.30 26.92
CA VAL A 4 14.69 7.57 27.39
C VAL A 4 14.50 9.04 27.78
N SER A 5 15.57 9.75 28.14
CA SER A 5 15.56 11.21 28.39
C SER A 5 15.16 12.06 27.17
N LEU A 6 15.20 11.51 25.96
CA LEU A 6 14.76 12.17 24.72
C LEU A 6 13.26 11.98 24.44
N SER A 7 12.59 11.07 25.15
CA SER A 7 11.14 10.90 25.04
C SER A 7 10.40 11.99 25.80
N GLY A 8 9.27 12.47 25.27
CA GLY A 8 8.45 13.52 25.89
C GLY A 8 7.74 13.13 27.19
N GLY A 9 8.13 12.03 27.84
CA GLY A 9 7.49 11.46 29.04
C GLY A 9 6.20 10.69 28.78
N ILE A 10 5.68 10.70 27.56
CA ILE A 10 4.53 9.92 27.11
C ILE A 10 4.96 9.10 25.89
N SER A 11 4.82 7.78 25.98
CA SER A 11 4.97 6.88 24.83
C SER A 11 3.58 6.49 24.35
N PRO A 12 3.07 7.01 23.21
CA PRO A 12 1.75 6.62 22.73
C PRO A 12 1.66 5.11 22.53
N SER A 13 0.51 4.56 22.89
CA SER A 13 0.14 3.18 22.59
C SER A 13 -0.53 3.17 21.23
N TRP A 14 -0.11 2.25 20.36
CA TRP A 14 -0.70 2.07 19.04
C TRP A 14 -1.25 0.66 18.93
N ASP A 15 -2.49 0.54 18.46
CA ASP A 15 -3.05 -0.72 18.02
C ASP A 15 -2.88 -0.82 16.50
N ILE A 16 -2.17 -1.86 16.06
CA ILE A 16 -1.83 -2.13 14.66
C ILE A 16 -2.67 -3.31 14.20
N ALA A 17 -3.40 -3.14 13.10
CA ALA A 17 -4.16 -4.20 12.45
C ALA A 17 -3.58 -4.52 11.06
N TYR A 18 -3.24 -5.78 10.82
CA TYR A 18 -2.71 -6.28 9.56
C TYR A 18 -3.85 -6.80 8.68
N GLN A 19 -4.43 -5.93 7.86
CA GLN A 19 -5.49 -6.32 6.92
C GLN A 19 -4.97 -7.24 5.79
N TYR A 20 -3.69 -7.13 5.41
CA TYR A 20 -3.06 -8.05 4.48
C TYR A 20 -2.31 -9.17 5.22
N GLN A 21 -2.74 -10.42 5.00
CA GLN A 21 -2.20 -11.56 5.74
C GLN A 21 -0.70 -11.81 5.50
N GLY A 22 -0.14 -11.45 4.33
CA GLY A 22 1.24 -11.77 4.00
C GLY A 22 2.31 -11.17 4.93
N LEU A 23 2.04 -10.03 5.57
CA LEU A 23 2.95 -9.44 6.56
C LEU A 23 2.83 -10.09 7.94
N GLY A 24 1.63 -10.57 8.27
CA GLY A 24 1.31 -11.23 9.54
C GLY A 24 1.51 -12.74 9.55
N THR A 25 1.72 -13.41 8.40
CA THR A 25 1.86 -14.88 8.34
C THR A 25 3.22 -15.39 8.82
N PRO A 26 3.33 -16.66 9.28
CA PRO A 26 4.60 -17.28 9.65
C PRO A 26 5.68 -17.16 8.57
N GLY A 27 6.88 -16.73 8.96
CA GLY A 27 7.98 -16.36 8.07
C GLY A 27 7.95 -14.91 7.58
N GLY A 28 6.85 -14.20 7.78
CA GLY A 28 6.71 -12.76 7.49
C GLY A 28 7.46 -11.89 8.49
N HIS A 29 7.92 -10.73 8.02
CA HIS A 29 8.51 -9.69 8.85
C HIS A 29 7.44 -8.66 9.20
N LEU A 30 7.19 -8.44 10.49
CA LEU A 30 6.20 -7.47 10.95
C LEU A 30 6.66 -6.04 10.62
N VAL A 31 5.82 -5.30 9.90
CA VAL A 31 5.97 -3.85 9.73
C VAL A 31 5.49 -3.18 11.01
N LEU A 32 6.34 -2.35 11.60
CA LEU A 32 6.14 -1.71 12.89
C LEU A 32 6.68 -0.27 12.85
N PRO A 33 6.11 0.67 13.64
CA PRO A 33 6.66 2.02 13.78
C PRO A 33 8.13 2.03 14.18
N TYR A 34 8.83 3.02 13.66
CA TYR A 34 10.29 3.13 13.76
C TYR A 34 10.88 2.99 15.18
N ASN A 35 10.14 3.44 16.21
CA ASN A 35 10.62 3.54 17.59
C ASN A 35 9.97 2.55 18.58
N VAL A 36 9.43 1.41 18.13
CA VAL A 36 8.82 0.42 19.06
C VAL A 36 9.78 0.06 20.20
N GLN A 37 9.34 0.34 21.43
CA GLN A 37 10.03 -0.09 22.65
C GLN A 37 9.47 -1.42 23.17
N THR A 38 8.15 -1.60 23.12
CA THR A 38 7.46 -2.77 23.67
C THR A 38 6.28 -3.19 22.80
N ILE A 39 6.05 -4.50 22.71
CA ILE A 39 4.78 -5.09 22.29
C ILE A 39 4.08 -5.52 23.59
N SER A 40 2.85 -5.05 23.81
CA SER A 40 2.09 -5.30 25.04
C SER A 40 1.13 -6.49 24.91
N THR A 41 0.50 -6.65 23.74
CA THR A 41 -0.49 -7.71 23.48
C THR A 41 -0.40 -8.19 22.03
N ILE A 42 -0.64 -9.49 21.82
CA ILE A 42 -0.89 -10.12 20.51
C ILE A 42 -2.32 -10.65 20.57
N MET A 43 -3.13 -10.43 19.53
CA MET A 43 -4.52 -10.93 19.53
C MET A 43 -4.66 -12.43 19.26
N GLU A 44 -3.59 -13.08 18.78
CA GLU A 44 -3.57 -14.48 18.34
C GLU A 44 -2.68 -15.32 19.28
N PRO A 45 -3.24 -16.20 20.14
CA PRO A 45 -2.50 -16.85 21.23
C PRO A 45 -1.53 -17.95 20.79
N GLU A 46 -1.64 -18.43 19.55
CA GLU A 46 -0.72 -19.41 18.95
C GLU A 46 0.42 -18.75 18.14
N ALA A 47 0.36 -17.42 17.95
CA ALA A 47 1.40 -16.69 17.24
C ALA A 47 2.61 -16.45 18.14
N THR A 48 3.79 -16.66 17.57
CA THR A 48 5.08 -16.42 18.23
C THR A 48 5.94 -15.47 17.40
N MET A 49 6.91 -14.83 18.03
CA MET A 49 7.70 -13.76 17.40
C MET A 49 9.18 -13.93 17.73
N ASN A 50 10.01 -14.00 16.69
CA ASN A 50 11.46 -14.09 16.80
C ASN A 50 12.09 -12.74 16.42
N VAL A 51 12.76 -12.10 17.37
CA VAL A 51 13.44 -10.81 17.15
C VAL A 51 14.89 -11.04 16.74
N THR A 52 15.34 -10.43 15.64
CA THR A 52 16.75 -10.51 15.24
C THR A 52 17.62 -9.64 16.15
N ASN A 53 18.79 -10.16 16.57
CA ASN A 53 19.68 -9.43 17.49
C ASN A 53 20.26 -8.14 16.88
N THR A 54 20.35 -8.04 15.55
CA THR A 54 21.15 -7.01 14.86
C THR A 54 20.29 -5.96 14.14
N THR A 55 19.29 -6.38 13.37
CA THR A 55 18.35 -5.46 12.69
C THR A 55 17.16 -5.10 13.57
N ARG A 56 16.80 -5.99 14.52
CA ARG A 56 15.56 -5.96 15.33
C ARG A 56 14.28 -6.18 14.53
N ASP A 57 14.40 -6.84 13.37
CA ASP A 57 13.24 -7.32 12.63
C ASP A 57 12.52 -8.35 13.50
N ILE A 58 11.18 -8.32 13.48
CA ILE A 58 10.36 -9.25 14.24
C ILE A 58 9.69 -10.19 13.24
N ILE A 59 10.12 -11.45 13.25
CA ILE A 59 9.66 -12.48 12.33
C ILE A 59 8.55 -13.28 13.01
N VAL A 60 7.41 -13.40 12.34
CA VAL A 60 6.28 -14.21 12.83
C VAL A 60 6.60 -15.70 12.70
N ASP A 61 6.20 -16.50 13.68
CA ASP A 61 6.37 -17.96 13.70
C ASP A 61 5.17 -18.63 14.39
N GLY A 62 4.91 -19.91 14.10
CA GLY A 62 3.76 -20.67 14.62
C GLY A 62 2.46 -20.37 13.87
N ALA A 63 1.81 -19.23 14.16
CA ALA A 63 0.53 -18.81 13.59
C ALA A 63 0.56 -17.35 13.14
N SER A 64 -0.42 -16.94 12.32
CA SER A 64 -0.52 -15.58 11.81
C SER A 64 -0.84 -14.56 12.91
N VAL A 65 -0.28 -13.35 12.79
CA VAL A 65 -0.59 -12.18 13.62
C VAL A 65 -1.54 -11.26 12.85
N THR A 66 -2.76 -11.11 13.35
CA THR A 66 -3.78 -10.20 12.77
C THR A 66 -3.71 -8.80 13.36
N ALA A 67 -3.35 -8.67 14.64
CA ALA A 67 -3.21 -7.39 15.32
C ALA A 67 -2.27 -7.44 16.55
N LEU A 68 -1.68 -6.28 16.85
CA LEU A 68 -0.72 -6.04 17.93
C LEU A 68 -1.02 -4.72 18.65
N SER A 69 -0.91 -4.71 19.97
CA SER A 69 -0.79 -3.48 20.76
C SER A 69 0.68 -3.22 21.07
N ILE A 70 1.17 -2.02 20.80
CA ILE A 70 2.59 -1.64 20.97
C ILE A 70 2.74 -0.29 21.68
N SER A 71 3.96 0.02 22.13
CA SER A 71 4.35 1.38 22.53
C SER A 71 5.54 1.87 21.72
N SER A 72 5.40 3.06 21.14
CA SER A 72 6.44 3.73 20.33
C SER A 72 6.49 5.21 20.73
N PRO A 73 7.46 5.66 21.53
CA PRO A 73 7.64 7.07 21.88
C PRO A 73 8.04 7.93 20.69
N ASP A 74 7.59 9.18 20.73
CA ASP A 74 8.15 10.25 19.92
C ASP A 74 9.40 10.82 20.62
N TYR A 75 10.53 10.78 19.94
CA TYR A 75 11.78 11.42 20.38
C TYR A 75 11.92 12.79 19.72
N ASN A 76 11.88 13.87 20.51
CA ASN A 76 11.99 15.22 19.98
C ASN A 76 13.46 15.67 19.92
N ILE A 77 14.12 15.42 18.79
CA ILE A 77 15.52 15.78 18.58
C ILE A 77 15.64 17.29 18.31
N THR A 78 15.89 18.05 19.37
CA THR A 78 16.08 19.51 19.32
C THR A 78 17.23 19.93 18.40
N ASN A 79 17.17 21.15 17.85
CA ASN A 79 18.24 21.70 17.01
C ASN A 79 19.61 21.72 17.72
N THR A 80 19.64 21.90 19.05
CA THR A 80 20.87 21.81 19.85
C THR A 80 21.47 20.41 19.84
N TYR A 81 20.65 19.36 19.92
CA TYR A 81 21.12 17.98 19.78
C TYR A 81 21.62 17.67 18.37
N LYS A 82 21.00 18.24 17.33
CA LYS A 82 21.47 18.13 15.94
C LYS A 82 22.85 18.78 15.75
N GLN A 83 23.00 20.03 16.21
CA GLN A 83 24.25 20.81 16.08
C GLN A 83 25.43 20.24 16.89
N GLU A 84 25.18 19.64 18.05
CA GLU A 84 26.22 19.01 18.87
C GLU A 84 26.31 17.48 18.65
N SER A 85 25.73 16.97 17.55
CA SER A 85 25.74 15.53 17.23
C SER A 85 27.08 15.03 16.69
N ILE A 86 27.41 13.79 17.05
CA ILE A 86 28.53 13.00 16.54
C ILE A 86 28.05 11.58 16.18
N ALA A 87 28.86 10.85 15.41
CA ALA A 87 28.63 9.44 15.15
C ALA A 87 28.69 8.63 16.46
N PHE A 88 27.80 7.65 16.61
CA PHE A 88 27.77 6.76 17.75
C PHE A 88 29.04 5.91 17.83
N ALA A 89 29.76 6.00 18.94
CA ALA A 89 31.11 5.44 19.07
C ALA A 89 31.16 4.10 19.83
N SER A 90 30.10 3.73 20.54
CA SER A 90 30.11 2.56 21.45
C SER A 90 29.84 1.22 20.76
N SER A 91 29.73 1.18 19.43
CA SER A 91 29.56 -0.04 18.62
C SER A 91 30.14 0.14 17.23
N SER A 92 30.68 -0.94 16.64
CA SER A 92 31.07 -0.98 15.22
C SER A 92 29.95 -1.44 14.28
N PHE A 93 28.78 -1.82 14.83
CA PHE A 93 27.65 -2.20 13.99
C PHE A 93 27.21 -1.02 13.12
N GLY A 94 26.87 -1.30 11.86
CA GLY A 94 26.53 -0.27 10.88
C GLY A 94 27.72 0.43 10.23
N LEU A 95 28.98 0.13 10.58
CA LEU A 95 30.18 0.70 9.92
C LEU A 95 30.80 -0.22 8.86
N ASN A 96 30.34 -1.47 8.72
CA ASN A 96 31.00 -2.46 7.86
C ASN A 96 30.74 -2.22 6.36
N TYR A 97 31.81 -2.19 5.57
CA TYR A 97 31.81 -2.23 4.10
C TYR A 97 33.13 -2.88 3.59
N PRO A 98 33.14 -3.48 2.38
CA PRO A 98 34.38 -4.01 1.79
C PRO A 98 35.30 -2.86 1.38
N VAL A 99 36.59 -2.90 1.71
CA VAL A 99 37.55 -1.87 1.28
C VAL A 99 38.18 -2.29 -0.05
N ASN A 100 37.93 -1.52 -1.10
CA ASN A 100 38.38 -1.74 -2.48
C ASN A 100 38.39 -0.40 -3.25
N ASP A 101 38.77 -0.40 -4.53
CA ASP A 101 38.87 0.85 -5.31
C ASP A 101 37.52 1.56 -5.50
N ASP A 102 36.41 0.81 -5.65
CA ASP A 102 35.06 1.37 -5.77
C ASP A 102 34.62 2.11 -4.48
N THR A 103 34.75 1.46 -3.32
CA THR A 103 34.38 2.06 -2.02
C THR A 103 35.35 3.17 -1.61
N ASN A 104 36.62 3.09 -2.00
CA ASN A 104 37.58 4.19 -1.87
C ASN A 104 37.15 5.39 -2.73
N ARG A 105 36.58 5.17 -3.92
CA ARG A 105 36.02 6.21 -4.78
C ARG A 105 34.77 6.84 -4.14
N THR A 106 33.86 6.04 -3.60
CA THR A 106 32.71 6.54 -2.79
C THR A 106 33.18 7.37 -1.59
N ALA A 107 34.23 6.92 -0.89
CA ALA A 107 34.82 7.65 0.24
C ALA A 107 35.43 9.00 -0.19
N GLN A 108 36.10 9.07 -1.35
CA GLN A 108 36.62 10.33 -1.89
C GLN A 108 35.51 11.33 -2.19
N ILE A 109 34.44 10.90 -2.87
CA ILE A 109 33.28 11.75 -3.21
C ILE A 109 32.60 12.24 -1.93
N THR A 110 32.36 11.34 -0.96
CA THR A 110 31.76 11.68 0.34
C THR A 110 32.57 12.73 1.10
N ASN A 111 33.90 12.55 1.19
CA ASN A 111 34.77 13.52 1.86
C ASN A 111 34.83 14.87 1.12
N GLN A 112 34.74 14.88 -0.22
CA GLN A 112 34.64 16.12 -1.00
C GLN A 112 33.38 16.89 -0.61
N ILE A 113 32.20 16.25 -0.64
CA ILE A 113 30.90 16.86 -0.28
C ILE A 113 30.94 17.44 1.13
N ILE A 114 31.39 16.67 2.12
CA ILE A 114 31.55 17.14 3.51
C ILE A 114 32.45 18.37 3.54
N SER A 115 33.62 18.32 2.89
CA SER A 115 34.58 19.43 2.91
C SER A 115 34.09 20.71 2.23
N SER A 116 33.24 20.61 1.20
CA SER A 116 32.64 21.76 0.50
C SER A 116 31.41 22.32 1.19
N SER A 117 30.65 21.48 1.93
CA SER A 117 29.42 21.89 2.62
C SER A 117 29.65 22.80 3.82
N GLY A 118 30.83 22.71 4.46
CA GLY A 118 31.10 23.36 5.75
C GLY A 118 30.41 22.68 6.94
N ALA A 119 29.84 21.48 6.78
CA ALA A 119 29.18 20.73 7.85
C ALA A 119 30.15 20.31 8.99
N PHE A 120 29.77 20.57 10.24
CA PHE A 120 30.62 20.29 11.41
C PHE A 120 30.14 19.07 12.20
N SER A 121 28.85 19.05 12.55
CA SER A 121 28.18 17.96 13.27
C SER A 121 28.03 16.70 12.41
N ALA A 122 27.65 15.57 13.02
CA ALA A 122 27.29 14.39 12.24
C ALA A 122 25.98 14.60 11.48
N TRP A 123 25.00 15.27 12.08
CA TRP A 123 23.70 15.59 11.47
C TRP A 123 23.86 16.42 10.18
N GLU A 124 24.59 17.54 10.24
CA GLU A 124 24.83 18.40 9.07
C GLU A 124 25.59 17.66 7.95
N LYS A 125 26.48 16.71 8.30
CA LYS A 125 27.20 15.91 7.29
C LYS A 125 26.27 14.94 6.58
N ILE A 126 25.32 14.35 7.31
CA ILE A 126 24.30 13.47 6.73
C ILE A 126 23.40 14.28 5.81
N GLU A 127 22.93 15.45 6.26
CA GLU A 127 22.11 16.36 5.45
C GLU A 127 22.85 16.83 4.19
N ALA A 128 24.13 17.19 4.28
CA ALA A 128 24.93 17.59 3.11
C ALA A 128 25.14 16.45 2.09
N ILE A 129 25.25 15.20 2.54
CA ILE A 129 25.34 14.04 1.65
C ILE A 129 23.97 13.73 1.02
N ALA A 130 22.89 13.82 1.79
CA ALA A 130 21.53 13.65 1.30
C ALA A 130 21.19 14.71 0.26
N ASP A 131 21.46 15.98 0.53
CA ASP A 131 21.26 17.11 -0.38
C ASP A 131 22.02 16.92 -1.70
N PHE A 132 23.28 16.47 -1.65
CA PHE A 132 24.02 16.14 -2.88
C PHE A 132 23.37 15.02 -3.70
N ILE A 133 22.77 14.01 -3.06
CA ILE A 133 22.06 12.93 -3.77
C ILE A 133 20.72 13.43 -4.34
N VAL A 134 19.97 14.24 -3.58
CA VAL A 134 18.62 14.70 -3.95
C VAL A 134 18.66 15.84 -4.98
N ASN A 135 19.48 16.86 -4.73
CA ASN A 135 19.53 18.11 -5.49
C ASN A 135 20.78 18.25 -6.38
N GLY A 136 21.82 17.44 -6.15
CA GLY A 136 23.05 17.45 -6.96
C GLY A 136 23.98 18.63 -6.66
N ASN A 137 24.65 19.13 -7.69
CA ASN A 137 25.43 20.38 -7.68
C ASN A 137 25.51 20.97 -9.11
N GLU A 138 26.31 22.02 -9.31
CA GLU A 138 26.49 22.70 -10.62
C GLU A 138 26.90 21.79 -11.81
N THR A 139 27.38 20.57 -11.55
CA THR A 139 27.97 19.66 -12.55
C THR A 139 27.41 18.23 -12.53
N ILE A 140 26.66 17.87 -11.48
CA ILE A 140 26.12 16.53 -11.25
C ILE A 140 24.67 16.70 -10.82
N GLN A 141 23.76 16.08 -11.56
CA GLN A 141 22.35 15.93 -11.19
C GLN A 141 22.03 14.44 -11.15
N PHE A 142 21.21 14.04 -10.19
CA PHE A 142 20.71 12.68 -10.05
C PHE A 142 19.23 12.64 -10.41
N ASN A 143 18.82 11.63 -11.17
CA ASN A 143 17.45 11.48 -11.64
C ASN A 143 16.81 10.22 -11.06
N TRP A 144 15.55 10.32 -10.68
CA TRP A 144 14.78 9.13 -10.31
C TRP A 144 14.40 8.31 -11.56
N SER A 145 14.39 6.98 -11.46
CA SER A 145 13.92 6.06 -12.51
C SER A 145 13.07 4.93 -11.93
N SER A 146 11.92 4.69 -12.56
CA SER A 146 11.05 3.56 -12.25
C SER A 146 11.67 2.21 -12.60
N SER A 147 12.62 2.17 -13.54
CA SER A 147 13.29 0.93 -13.95
C SER A 147 14.64 0.70 -13.26
N GLY A 148 15.02 1.60 -12.34
CA GLY A 148 16.32 1.61 -11.68
C GLY A 148 17.46 2.10 -12.57
N SER A 149 18.68 1.93 -12.06
CA SER A 149 19.94 2.41 -12.65
C SER A 149 20.49 1.54 -13.80
N GLY A 150 19.83 0.41 -14.07
CA GLY A 150 20.36 -0.64 -14.96
C GLY A 150 21.55 -1.44 -14.39
N PHE A 151 21.95 -1.21 -13.14
CA PHE A 151 23.15 -1.84 -12.54
C PHE A 151 23.19 -3.37 -12.67
N LYS A 152 22.07 -4.08 -12.48
CA LYS A 152 22.03 -5.56 -12.63
C LYS A 152 22.39 -6.02 -14.05
N ASN A 153 21.99 -5.26 -15.07
CA ASN A 153 22.32 -5.56 -16.45
C ASN A 153 23.78 -5.19 -16.75
N ALA A 154 24.23 -4.02 -16.29
CA ALA A 154 25.61 -3.56 -16.48
C ALA A 154 26.64 -4.49 -15.81
N SER A 155 26.44 -4.83 -14.53
CA SER A 155 27.34 -5.70 -13.74
C SER A 155 27.42 -7.14 -14.25
N SER A 156 26.43 -7.62 -15.02
CA SER A 156 26.48 -8.93 -15.68
C SER A 156 27.43 -8.99 -16.88
N GLN A 157 27.88 -7.83 -17.40
CA GLN A 157 28.76 -7.75 -18.56
C GLN A 157 30.23 -7.93 -18.17
N THR A 158 31.05 -8.41 -19.12
CA THR A 158 32.49 -8.56 -18.87
C THR A 158 33.15 -7.19 -18.71
N GLY A 159 33.65 -6.90 -17.50
CA GLY A 159 34.18 -5.58 -17.14
C GLY A 159 33.11 -4.56 -16.75
N GLY A 160 31.89 -5.00 -16.45
CA GLY A 160 30.83 -4.16 -15.89
C GLY A 160 31.14 -3.66 -14.46
N PRO A 161 30.35 -2.70 -13.95
CA PRO A 161 30.54 -2.14 -12.61
C PRO A 161 30.32 -3.19 -11.52
N THR A 162 31.19 -3.19 -10.50
CA THR A 162 31.14 -4.13 -9.37
C THR A 162 30.43 -3.58 -8.13
N ASP A 163 30.25 -2.27 -8.04
CA ASP A 163 29.62 -1.58 -6.92
C ASP A 163 28.54 -0.61 -7.40
N ILE A 164 27.36 -0.66 -6.78
CA ILE A 164 26.19 0.13 -7.17
C ILE A 164 26.32 1.61 -6.81
N SER A 165 27.05 1.92 -5.73
CA SER A 165 27.28 3.28 -5.27
C SER A 165 28.23 4.00 -6.22
N ARG A 166 29.33 3.33 -6.61
CA ARG A 166 30.25 3.84 -7.63
C ARG A 166 29.57 3.99 -8.99
N TRP A 167 28.70 3.05 -9.38
CA TRP A 167 27.88 3.13 -10.60
C TRP A 167 26.94 4.35 -10.59
N ILE A 168 26.18 4.57 -9.52
CA ILE A 168 25.28 5.72 -9.40
C ILE A 168 26.05 7.05 -9.39
N LEU A 169 27.11 7.15 -8.57
CA LEU A 169 27.81 8.41 -8.32
C LEU A 169 28.65 8.90 -9.52
N ASP A 170 29.37 8.00 -10.20
CA ASP A 170 30.23 8.40 -11.33
C ASP A 170 29.51 8.30 -12.69
N ASP A 171 28.84 7.17 -12.97
CA ASP A 171 28.43 6.78 -14.33
C ASP A 171 26.96 7.06 -14.64
N ALA A 172 26.04 6.41 -13.92
CA ALA A 172 24.63 6.32 -14.29
C ALA A 172 23.82 7.56 -13.91
N ARG A 173 24.05 8.07 -12.69
CA ARG A 173 23.33 9.21 -12.09
C ARG A 173 21.81 9.11 -12.15
N ILE A 174 21.30 7.88 -12.26
CA ILE A 174 19.88 7.58 -12.34
C ILE A 174 19.62 6.28 -11.56
N GLY A 175 18.51 6.18 -10.83
CA GLY A 175 18.21 5.00 -10.00
C GLY A 175 16.87 5.05 -9.29
N THR A 176 16.56 3.99 -8.55
CA THR A 176 15.42 3.96 -7.61
C THR A 176 15.84 4.43 -6.21
N CYS A 177 14.86 4.80 -5.37
CA CYS A 177 15.13 5.11 -3.96
C CYS A 177 15.81 3.95 -3.21
N ASP A 178 15.58 2.70 -3.63
CA ASP A 178 16.24 1.51 -3.08
C ASP A 178 17.76 1.48 -3.35
N GLU A 179 18.15 1.85 -4.57
CA GLU A 179 19.56 1.94 -4.99
C GLU A 179 20.24 3.20 -4.43
N TYR A 180 19.51 4.33 -4.38
CA TYR A 180 19.98 5.56 -3.74
C TYR A 180 20.17 5.40 -2.23
N SER A 181 19.24 4.75 -1.51
CA SER A 181 19.39 4.44 -0.08
C SER A 181 20.57 3.49 0.18
N SER A 182 20.82 2.56 -0.73
CA SER A 182 22.01 1.69 -0.66
C SER A 182 23.30 2.49 -0.81
N THR A 183 23.32 3.43 -1.76
CA THR A 183 24.44 4.35 -2.04
C THR A 183 24.69 5.29 -0.86
N PHE A 184 23.63 5.93 -0.36
CA PHE A 184 23.66 6.85 0.77
C PHE A 184 24.17 6.15 2.04
N ALA A 185 23.67 4.94 2.34
CA ALA A 185 24.15 4.15 3.46
C ALA A 185 25.66 3.90 3.36
N LEU A 186 26.19 3.53 2.18
CA LEU A 186 27.64 3.34 2.00
C LEU A 186 28.41 4.66 2.19
N MET A 187 27.94 5.77 1.63
CA MET A 187 28.56 7.09 1.83
C MET A 187 28.69 7.42 3.31
N LEU A 188 27.62 7.29 4.10
CA LEU A 188 27.66 7.49 5.56
C LEU A 188 28.72 6.60 6.24
N ARG A 189 28.82 5.31 5.87
CA ARG A 189 29.84 4.41 6.42
C ARG A 189 31.26 4.85 6.10
N THR A 190 31.51 5.31 4.87
CA THR A 190 32.82 5.85 4.47
C THR A 190 33.17 7.17 5.17
N ALA A 191 32.17 7.91 5.66
CA ALA A 191 32.36 9.08 6.54
C ALA A 191 32.53 8.71 8.02
N GLY A 192 32.53 7.42 8.38
CA GLY A 192 32.63 6.94 9.76
C GLY A 192 31.33 7.09 10.57
N ILE A 193 30.18 7.25 9.89
CA ILE A 193 28.85 7.33 10.50
C ILE A 193 28.20 5.94 10.41
N PRO A 194 27.86 5.27 11.53
CA PRO A 194 27.15 4.00 11.49
C PRO A 194 25.83 4.15 10.75
N SER A 195 25.55 3.31 9.77
CA SER A 195 24.32 3.42 8.97
C SER A 195 23.68 2.07 8.66
N ARG A 196 22.35 2.06 8.50
CA ARG A 196 21.59 0.91 7.98
C ARG A 196 20.51 1.41 7.01
N LYS A 197 20.36 0.72 5.88
CA LYS A 197 19.21 0.90 4.99
C LYS A 197 18.00 0.20 5.60
N VAL A 198 16.83 0.81 5.47
CA VAL A 198 15.53 0.26 5.87
C VAL A 198 14.57 0.33 4.69
N MET A 199 13.65 -0.63 4.61
CA MET A 199 12.51 -0.63 3.70
C MET A 199 11.25 -0.74 4.55
N GLY A 200 10.23 0.05 4.25
CA GLY A 200 9.03 0.14 5.07
C GLY A 200 8.03 1.13 4.49
N LEU A 201 7.04 1.53 5.28
CA LEU A 201 5.95 2.38 4.83
C LEU A 201 6.13 3.80 5.40
N SER A 202 6.09 4.83 4.55
CA SER A 202 6.15 6.25 4.94
C SER A 202 4.83 6.98 4.67
N ASP A 203 4.73 8.21 5.19
CA ASP A 203 3.63 9.17 5.00
C ASP A 203 2.27 8.68 5.51
N GLY A 204 1.70 7.66 4.89
CA GLY A 204 0.42 7.08 5.27
C GLY A 204 -0.77 7.94 4.86
N THR A 205 -1.95 7.36 4.95
CA THR A 205 -3.21 8.08 4.81
C THR A 205 -3.80 8.28 6.20
N GLN A 206 -3.97 9.52 6.65
CA GLN A 206 -4.70 9.79 7.90
C GLN A 206 -6.22 9.73 7.65
N ASN A 207 -6.95 9.01 8.50
CA ASN A 207 -8.42 8.98 8.40
C ASN A 207 -9.04 10.34 8.80
N ALA A 208 -10.22 10.64 8.29
CA ALA A 208 -10.86 11.96 8.40
C ALA A 208 -11.19 12.43 9.84
N ASP A 209 -11.16 11.53 10.82
CA ASP A 209 -11.34 11.80 12.25
C ASP A 209 -10.01 12.04 12.99
N ASN A 210 -8.88 11.93 12.28
CA ASN A 210 -7.50 11.99 12.76
C ASN A 210 -7.11 10.93 13.82
N THR A 211 -7.88 9.84 13.98
CA THR A 211 -7.60 8.82 15.01
C THR A 211 -6.62 7.74 14.58
N SER A 212 -6.46 7.54 13.27
CA SER A 212 -5.80 6.36 12.71
C SER A 212 -5.12 6.65 11.37
N PHE A 213 -4.10 5.85 11.05
CA PHE A 213 -3.34 5.91 9.80
C PHE A 213 -3.44 4.58 9.06
N SER A 214 -3.74 4.65 7.78
CA SER A 214 -3.80 3.50 6.86
C SER A 214 -2.56 3.47 5.97
N PHE A 215 -1.95 2.30 5.79
CA PHE A 215 -0.80 2.13 4.92
C PHE A 215 -1.05 1.06 3.85
N TYR A 216 -0.59 1.33 2.64
CA TYR A 216 -0.82 0.51 1.45
C TYR A 216 0.50 0.31 0.67
N GLY A 217 0.51 -0.56 -0.34
CA GLY A 217 1.71 -0.81 -1.17
C GLY A 217 2.33 0.45 -1.80
N ARG A 218 1.53 1.47 -2.12
CA ARG A 218 2.00 2.78 -2.62
C ARG A 218 2.80 3.63 -1.61
N HIS A 219 2.76 3.26 -0.33
CA HIS A 219 3.56 3.92 0.72
C HIS A 219 4.90 3.22 0.95
N LEU A 220 5.21 2.15 0.20
CA LEU A 220 6.47 1.43 0.32
C LEU A 220 7.64 2.26 -0.22
N THR A 221 8.52 2.66 0.69
CA THR A 221 9.75 3.39 0.39
C THR A 221 10.95 2.73 1.09
N SER A 222 12.12 3.32 0.90
CA SER A 222 13.35 2.96 1.58
C SER A 222 14.11 4.20 2.01
N TRP A 223 14.65 4.19 3.23
CA TRP A 223 15.46 5.26 3.79
C TRP A 223 16.75 4.70 4.41
N VAL A 224 17.57 5.58 4.96
CA VAL A 224 18.76 5.21 5.73
C VAL A 224 18.63 5.74 7.14
N GLU A 225 19.04 4.94 8.11
CA GLU A 225 19.12 5.36 9.51
C GLU A 225 20.57 5.47 9.93
N ALA A 226 20.91 6.55 10.65
CA ALA A 226 22.25 6.83 11.15
C ALA A 226 22.35 6.66 12.67
N HIS A 227 23.40 5.96 13.11
CA HIS A 227 23.88 5.77 14.49
C HIS A 227 24.38 7.07 15.13
N LEU A 228 23.55 7.89 15.78
CA LEU A 228 23.97 9.19 16.34
C LEU A 228 23.99 9.25 17.87
N GLN A 229 24.85 10.10 18.43
CA GLN A 229 24.85 10.53 19.83
C GLN A 229 25.19 12.02 19.93
N THR A 230 24.92 12.67 21.06
CA THR A 230 25.50 13.99 21.33
C THR A 230 26.99 13.89 21.69
N ASN A 231 27.72 14.99 21.59
CA ASN A 231 29.08 15.07 22.11
C ASN A 231 29.11 15.21 23.65
N GLU A 232 30.32 15.24 24.20
CA GLU A 232 30.57 15.37 25.65
C GLU A 232 30.02 16.66 26.28
N ASN A 233 29.86 17.75 25.50
CA ASN A 233 29.29 19.01 26.03
C ASN A 233 27.83 18.83 26.49
N LEU A 234 27.11 17.90 25.85
CA LEU A 234 25.74 17.53 26.18
C LEU A 234 25.64 16.15 26.83
N GLY A 235 26.76 15.60 27.32
CA GLY A 235 26.79 14.37 28.12
C GLY A 235 26.72 13.04 27.36
N GLY A 236 26.98 13.02 26.05
CA GLY A 236 27.11 11.76 25.29
C GLY A 236 25.81 10.96 25.09
N ILE A 237 24.67 11.66 25.01
CA ILE A 237 23.32 11.07 24.96
C ILE A 237 23.12 10.31 23.63
N ASP A 238 22.72 9.04 23.70
CA ASP A 238 22.38 8.20 22.53
C ASP A 238 21.09 8.71 21.86
N LEU A 239 21.14 9.11 20.59
CA LEU A 239 20.07 9.87 19.93
C LEU A 239 18.90 9.09 19.29
N GLY A 240 18.94 7.83 18.85
CA GLY A 240 20.07 6.94 18.60
C GLY A 240 20.17 6.67 17.11
N TRP A 241 19.50 5.62 16.61
CA TRP A 241 19.15 5.58 15.19
C TRP A 241 18.26 6.79 14.90
N GLN A 242 18.55 7.49 13.79
CA GLN A 242 17.77 8.62 13.28
C GLN A 242 17.57 8.45 11.76
N PRO A 243 16.37 8.68 11.19
CA PRO A 243 16.05 8.38 9.80
C PRO A 243 16.35 9.57 8.89
N PHE A 244 16.87 9.28 7.71
CA PHE A 244 17.23 10.24 6.68
C PHE A 244 16.90 9.65 5.31
N GLU A 245 16.19 10.41 4.48
CA GLU A 245 15.90 10.06 3.10
C GLU A 245 16.85 10.80 2.16
N ALA A 246 17.33 10.09 1.15
CA ALA A 246 18.22 10.62 0.12
C ALA A 246 17.84 10.00 -1.23
N CYS A 247 16.66 10.34 -1.73
CA CYS A 247 16.19 9.94 -3.04
C CYS A 247 15.82 11.19 -3.85
N PRO A 248 16.31 11.36 -5.09
CA PRO A 248 15.77 12.37 -5.99
C PRO A 248 14.26 12.16 -6.15
N PRO A 249 13.44 13.23 -6.21
CA PRO A 249 12.00 13.07 -6.41
C PRO A 249 11.71 12.42 -7.77
N PRO A 250 10.64 11.63 -7.91
CA PRO A 250 10.17 11.17 -9.20
C PRO A 250 9.84 12.39 -10.08
N PRO A 251 10.18 12.36 -11.39
CA PRO A 251 9.85 13.45 -12.29
C PRO A 251 8.32 13.58 -12.40
N PRO A 252 7.76 14.79 -12.33
CA PRO A 252 6.31 14.96 -12.33
C PRO A 252 5.74 14.64 -13.72
N ILE A 253 4.69 13.83 -13.73
CA ILE A 253 4.05 13.30 -14.94
C ILE A 253 2.53 13.41 -14.85
N SER A 254 1.88 13.48 -16.02
CA SER A 254 0.42 13.42 -16.16
C SER A 254 0.03 12.42 -17.25
N ILE A 255 -1.14 11.79 -17.09
CA ILE A 255 -1.81 11.02 -18.14
C ILE A 255 -2.76 11.97 -18.90
N VAL A 256 -2.44 12.23 -20.16
CA VAL A 256 -3.22 13.07 -21.08
C VAL A 256 -3.84 12.23 -22.20
N ASP A 257 -4.67 12.87 -23.03
CA ASP A 257 -5.32 12.27 -24.20
C ASP A 257 -6.14 10.99 -23.87
N VAL A 258 -6.75 10.97 -22.67
CA VAL A 258 -7.45 9.80 -22.11
C VAL A 258 -8.68 9.39 -22.93
N SER A 259 -8.75 8.10 -23.25
CA SER A 259 -9.87 7.42 -23.88
C SER A 259 -10.12 6.10 -23.15
N ARG A 260 -11.36 5.83 -22.71
CA ARG A 260 -11.67 4.65 -21.87
C ARG A 260 -13.11 4.17 -22.05
N THR A 261 -13.41 2.99 -21.56
CA THR A 261 -14.81 2.55 -21.35
C THR A 261 -15.50 3.49 -20.36
N VAL A 262 -16.74 3.89 -20.67
CA VAL A 262 -17.54 4.84 -19.88
C VAL A 262 -19.01 4.43 -19.86
N GLY A 263 -19.76 4.89 -18.86
CA GLY A 263 -21.19 4.57 -18.71
C GLY A 263 -21.40 3.26 -17.95
N ASN A 264 -22.45 2.52 -18.32
CA ASN A 264 -22.78 1.23 -17.71
C ASN A 264 -22.00 0.10 -18.38
N HIS A 265 -21.38 -0.76 -17.57
CA HIS A 265 -20.68 -1.96 -18.02
C HIS A 265 -21.12 -3.17 -17.21
N ASP A 266 -21.53 -4.22 -17.91
CA ASP A 266 -22.05 -5.45 -17.30
C ASP A 266 -20.92 -6.40 -16.88
N ARG A 267 -20.98 -6.91 -15.64
CA ARG A 267 -20.01 -7.86 -15.06
C ARG A 267 -20.05 -9.27 -15.70
N ASN A 268 -20.95 -9.52 -16.65
CA ASN A 268 -21.10 -10.81 -17.35
C ASN A 268 -19.89 -11.29 -18.21
N GLY A 269 -18.84 -10.49 -18.35
CA GLY A 269 -17.61 -10.88 -19.05
C GLY A 269 -17.74 -11.01 -20.58
N GLN A 270 -18.75 -10.40 -21.20
CA GLN A 270 -18.93 -10.43 -22.67
C GLN A 270 -18.32 -9.22 -23.39
N GLN A 271 -18.13 -8.10 -22.70
CA GLN A 271 -17.61 -6.85 -23.27
C GLN A 271 -16.19 -6.54 -22.79
N GLU A 272 -15.37 -5.95 -23.65
CA GLU A 272 -14.01 -5.50 -23.30
C GLU A 272 -14.05 -4.14 -22.59
N ILE A 273 -13.38 -4.06 -21.44
CA ILE A 273 -13.00 -2.81 -20.80
C ILE A 273 -11.63 -2.39 -21.31
N PHE A 274 -11.48 -1.12 -21.67
CA PHE A 274 -10.19 -0.55 -22.01
C PHE A 274 -9.93 0.79 -21.33
N PHE A 275 -8.64 1.09 -21.15
CA PHE A 275 -8.12 2.40 -20.81
C PHE A 275 -6.92 2.71 -21.71
N GLU A 276 -6.91 3.89 -22.31
CA GLU A 276 -5.91 4.38 -23.26
C GLU A 276 -5.56 5.82 -22.92
N GLY A 277 -4.29 6.17 -23.10
CA GLY A 277 -3.81 7.52 -22.83
C GLY A 277 -2.32 7.66 -23.14
N ARG A 278 -1.77 8.84 -22.84
CA ARG A 278 -0.36 9.17 -23.06
C ARG A 278 0.25 9.77 -21.81
N ILE A 279 1.40 9.25 -21.38
CA ILE A 279 2.16 9.83 -20.27
C ILE A 279 3.13 10.89 -20.80
N ILE A 280 3.06 12.08 -20.21
CA ILE A 280 3.98 13.19 -20.46
C ILE A 280 4.62 13.67 -19.16
N PHE A 281 5.84 14.20 -19.26
CA PHE A 281 6.45 14.99 -18.18
C PHE A 281 5.82 16.38 -18.15
N THR A 282 5.34 16.83 -16.99
CA THR A 282 4.56 18.07 -16.88
C THR A 282 5.41 19.33 -17.11
N GLU A 283 6.70 19.26 -16.78
CA GLU A 283 7.65 20.37 -16.91
C GLU A 283 7.87 20.85 -18.35
N ASN A 284 7.80 19.92 -19.32
CA ASN A 284 8.20 20.18 -20.71
C ASN A 284 7.28 19.56 -21.77
N GLY A 285 6.25 18.79 -21.37
CA GLY A 285 5.31 18.13 -22.28
C GLY A 285 5.89 17.00 -23.12
N SER A 286 7.14 16.59 -22.88
CA SER A 286 7.77 15.46 -23.59
C SER A 286 7.23 14.12 -23.12
N SER A 287 7.29 13.11 -23.98
CA SER A 287 6.68 11.81 -23.73
C SER A 287 7.52 10.93 -22.82
N ALA A 288 6.88 10.27 -21.84
CA ALA A 288 7.55 9.32 -20.96
C ALA A 288 7.44 7.89 -21.53
N SER A 289 8.54 7.38 -22.08
CA SER A 289 8.60 6.08 -22.75
C SER A 289 9.11 4.95 -21.85
N ASN A 290 8.75 3.70 -22.18
CA ASN A 290 9.12 2.49 -21.44
C ASN A 290 8.72 2.51 -19.95
N VAL A 291 7.63 3.20 -19.62
CA VAL A 291 7.07 3.26 -18.27
C VAL A 291 6.13 2.06 -18.10
N PRO A 292 6.38 1.14 -17.14
CA PRO A 292 5.48 0.01 -16.88
C PRO A 292 4.25 0.43 -16.07
N LEU A 293 3.09 -0.09 -16.47
CA LEU A 293 1.77 0.28 -15.95
C LEU A 293 0.91 -0.93 -15.64
N ARG A 294 0.02 -0.78 -14.66
CA ARG A 294 -1.15 -1.66 -14.44
C ARG A 294 -2.42 -0.81 -14.35
N ALA A 295 -3.55 -1.40 -14.73
CA ALA A 295 -4.86 -0.78 -14.54
C ALA A 295 -5.76 -1.67 -13.67
N HIS A 296 -6.45 -1.01 -12.75
CA HIS A 296 -7.41 -1.60 -11.82
C HIS A 296 -8.75 -0.87 -11.99
N ILE A 297 -9.84 -1.54 -11.61
CA ILE A 297 -11.16 -0.95 -11.46
C ILE A 297 -11.52 -1.14 -10.01
N ILE A 298 -11.85 -0.06 -9.31
CA ILE A 298 -12.07 -0.09 -7.86
C ILE A 298 -13.36 0.68 -7.48
N PRO A 299 -14.05 0.27 -6.40
CA PRO A 299 -15.22 0.99 -5.89
C PRO A 299 -14.94 2.48 -5.64
N GLN A 300 -15.91 3.33 -5.95
CA GLN A 300 -15.79 4.77 -5.70
C GLN A 300 -15.59 5.09 -4.21
N SER A 301 -16.05 4.21 -3.30
CA SER A 301 -15.85 4.36 -1.84
C SER A 301 -14.39 4.32 -1.38
N ILE A 302 -13.46 3.85 -2.20
CA ILE A 302 -12.01 3.76 -1.88
C ILE A 302 -11.12 4.48 -2.93
N ILE A 303 -11.71 5.24 -3.85
CA ILE A 303 -11.00 5.81 -5.02
C ILE A 303 -9.95 6.85 -4.65
N LEU A 304 -10.15 7.61 -3.58
CA LEU A 304 -9.21 8.65 -3.15
C LEU A 304 -7.91 8.02 -2.62
N GLU A 305 -8.00 6.82 -2.01
CA GLU A 305 -6.92 6.21 -1.23
C GLU A 305 -6.78 4.69 -1.53
N PRO A 306 -6.55 4.31 -2.80
CA PRO A 306 -6.89 2.98 -3.32
C PRO A 306 -6.00 1.82 -2.78
N PRO A 307 -6.57 0.79 -2.12
CA PRO A 307 -5.82 -0.36 -1.58
C PRO A 307 -5.43 -1.34 -2.70
N LEU A 308 -4.28 -1.09 -3.33
CA LEU A 308 -3.96 -1.65 -4.64
C LEU A 308 -3.31 -3.05 -4.68
N ASP A 309 -2.89 -3.60 -3.53
CA ASP A 309 -2.08 -4.85 -3.50
C ASP A 309 -2.77 -6.02 -2.77
N SER A 310 -4.04 -5.87 -2.38
CA SER A 310 -4.72 -6.84 -1.50
C SER A 310 -6.21 -7.09 -1.74
N ALA A 311 -6.89 -6.33 -2.61
CA ALA A 311 -8.35 -6.47 -2.80
C ALA A 311 -8.79 -6.72 -4.26
N LEU A 312 -8.13 -6.12 -5.26
CA LEU A 312 -8.61 -6.14 -6.65
C LEU A 312 -7.44 -6.26 -7.63
N ASN A 313 -7.37 -7.40 -8.32
CA ASN A 313 -6.35 -7.70 -9.31
C ASN A 313 -6.35 -6.68 -10.46
N ALA A 314 -5.18 -6.39 -11.02
CA ALA A 314 -5.08 -5.57 -12.22
C ALA A 314 -5.75 -6.28 -13.40
N PHE A 315 -6.69 -5.62 -14.09
CA PHE A 315 -7.35 -6.21 -15.27
C PHE A 315 -6.45 -6.25 -16.51
N SER A 316 -5.36 -5.48 -16.50
CA SER A 316 -4.39 -5.39 -17.59
C SER A 316 -3.06 -4.80 -17.11
N PHE A 317 -1.97 -5.10 -17.82
CA PHE A 317 -0.66 -4.46 -17.66
C PHE A 317 -0.06 -4.13 -19.03
N THR A 318 0.77 -3.10 -19.11
CA THR A 318 1.47 -2.72 -20.35
C THR A 318 2.71 -1.86 -20.07
N THR A 319 3.42 -1.43 -21.11
CA THR A 319 4.47 -0.40 -21.05
C THR A 319 4.18 0.72 -22.05
N THR A 320 4.51 1.96 -21.71
CA THR A 320 4.40 3.07 -22.68
C THR A 320 5.41 2.90 -23.83
N ASN A 321 4.99 3.27 -25.05
CA ASN A 321 5.86 3.28 -26.21
C ASN A 321 6.76 4.52 -26.27
N GLU A 322 7.56 4.68 -27.33
CA GLU A 322 8.47 5.82 -27.54
C GLU A 322 7.78 7.20 -27.51
N THR A 323 6.48 7.27 -27.82
CA THR A 323 5.67 8.50 -27.79
C THR A 323 4.78 8.60 -26.55
N GLY A 324 5.06 7.79 -25.52
CA GLY A 324 4.39 7.81 -24.22
C GLY A 324 2.98 7.21 -24.22
N TRP A 325 2.48 6.74 -25.36
CA TRP A 325 1.17 6.13 -25.49
C TRP A 325 1.14 4.73 -24.88
N PHE A 326 0.02 4.41 -24.25
CA PHE A 326 -0.30 3.08 -23.75
C PHE A 326 -1.79 2.75 -23.98
N ARG A 327 -2.07 1.45 -24.05
CA ARG A 327 -3.43 0.91 -24.04
C ARG A 327 -3.47 -0.34 -23.18
N LEU A 328 -4.47 -0.40 -22.30
CA LEU A 328 -4.73 -1.45 -21.33
C LEU A 328 -6.12 -2.01 -21.64
N ASN A 329 -6.18 -3.28 -22.05
CA ASN A 329 -7.42 -3.98 -22.39
C ASN A 329 -7.64 -5.13 -21.39
N SER A 330 -8.86 -5.29 -20.90
CA SER A 330 -9.27 -6.46 -20.11
C SER A 330 -9.35 -7.71 -20.97
N THR A 331 -9.10 -8.88 -20.38
CA THR A 331 -9.55 -10.15 -20.96
C THR A 331 -10.93 -10.48 -20.37
N PRO A 332 -12.04 -10.43 -21.14
CA PRO A 332 -13.39 -10.41 -20.55
C PRO A 332 -13.76 -11.63 -19.69
N SER A 333 -13.11 -12.78 -19.93
CA SER A 333 -13.28 -14.02 -19.17
C SER A 333 -12.27 -14.25 -18.03
N MET A 334 -11.40 -13.28 -17.73
CA MET A 334 -10.38 -13.36 -16.67
C MET A 334 -10.25 -12.08 -15.85
N ILE A 335 -11.17 -11.12 -16.02
CA ILE A 335 -11.23 -9.91 -15.20
C ILE A 335 -11.98 -10.22 -13.90
N ASP A 336 -11.32 -10.00 -12.77
CA ASP A 336 -11.97 -9.97 -11.47
C ASP A 336 -12.66 -8.61 -11.30
N TYR A 337 -13.99 -8.59 -11.36
CA TYR A 337 -14.76 -7.36 -11.18
C TYR A 337 -14.95 -7.05 -9.69
N PRO A 338 -14.77 -5.79 -9.24
CA PRO A 338 -15.28 -5.36 -7.95
C PRO A 338 -16.82 -5.42 -7.91
N ARG A 339 -17.39 -5.17 -6.73
CA ARG A 339 -18.84 -5.05 -6.50
C ARG A 339 -19.53 -4.07 -7.46
N PRO A 340 -20.78 -4.35 -7.86
CA PRO A 340 -21.54 -3.48 -8.76
C PRO A 340 -21.78 -2.08 -8.16
N GLY A 341 -22.14 -1.14 -9.03
CA GLY A 341 -22.30 0.27 -8.70
C GLY A 341 -21.17 1.15 -9.22
N LEU A 342 -21.00 2.32 -8.62
CA LEU A 342 -20.01 3.30 -9.07
C LEU A 342 -18.58 2.85 -8.73
N THR A 343 -17.76 2.78 -9.77
CA THR A 343 -16.34 2.44 -9.73
C THR A 343 -15.54 3.48 -10.50
N SER A 344 -14.22 3.41 -10.42
CA SER A 344 -13.33 4.23 -11.23
C SER A 344 -12.06 3.47 -11.57
N PHE A 345 -11.43 3.86 -12.67
CA PHE A 345 -10.10 3.37 -13.04
C PHE A 345 -9.04 3.94 -12.10
N ALA A 346 -8.14 3.06 -11.64
CA ALA A 346 -6.88 3.43 -11.02
C ALA A 346 -5.73 2.88 -11.87
N ILE A 347 -4.81 3.76 -12.28
CA ILE A 347 -3.63 3.42 -13.06
C ILE A 347 -2.42 3.45 -12.12
N GLU A 348 -1.80 2.29 -11.91
CA GLU A 348 -0.50 2.20 -11.24
C GLU A 348 0.60 2.50 -12.23
N ILE A 349 1.53 3.34 -11.80
CA ILE A 349 2.78 3.59 -12.50
C ILE A 349 3.87 2.88 -11.67
N LEU A 350 4.42 1.81 -12.24
CA LEU A 350 5.23 0.85 -11.51
C LEU A 350 6.70 1.27 -11.48
N GLY A 351 7.29 1.15 -10.29
CA GLY A 351 8.72 1.23 -10.04
C GLY A 351 9.39 -0.15 -10.05
N PHE A 352 10.67 -0.17 -9.67
CA PHE A 352 11.50 -1.36 -9.77
C PHE A 352 11.10 -2.39 -8.72
N GLY A 353 11.07 -3.67 -9.10
CA GLY A 353 10.57 -4.72 -8.22
C GLY A 353 9.03 -4.73 -8.05
N SER A 354 8.30 -4.04 -8.94
CA SER A 354 6.82 -3.95 -8.94
C SER A 354 6.21 -3.10 -7.82
N VAL A 355 7.00 -2.26 -7.15
CA VAL A 355 6.49 -1.26 -6.20
C VAL A 355 5.81 -0.12 -6.96
N PRO A 356 4.53 0.21 -6.73
CA PRO A 356 3.92 1.39 -7.35
C PRO A 356 4.57 2.66 -6.79
N TYR A 357 5.05 3.55 -7.67
CA TYR A 357 5.65 4.83 -7.24
C TYR A 357 4.69 6.01 -7.38
N LEU A 358 3.68 5.86 -8.24
CA LEU A 358 2.62 6.84 -8.43
C LEU A 358 1.34 6.10 -8.81
N VAL A 359 0.23 6.56 -8.27
CA VAL A 359 -1.10 6.05 -8.53
C VAL A 359 -1.94 7.19 -9.06
N MET A 360 -2.65 6.95 -10.16
CA MET A 360 -3.47 7.95 -10.83
C MET A 360 -4.92 7.50 -10.94
N THR A 361 -5.83 8.36 -10.50
CA THR A 361 -7.29 8.22 -10.68
C THR A 361 -7.86 9.42 -11.43
N THR A 362 -6.99 10.39 -11.76
CA THR A 362 -7.19 11.60 -12.57
C THR A 362 -5.95 11.82 -13.45
N SER A 363 -5.96 12.82 -14.32
CA SER A 363 -4.81 13.16 -15.18
C SER A 363 -3.51 13.42 -14.42
N ASP A 364 -3.58 13.92 -13.19
CA ASP A 364 -2.44 14.54 -12.50
C ASP A 364 -2.08 13.85 -11.17
N GLY A 365 -2.74 12.73 -10.85
CA GLY A 365 -2.52 11.99 -9.60
C GLY A 365 -3.78 11.33 -9.04
N LEU A 366 -3.79 11.13 -7.72
CA LEU A 366 -5.00 10.81 -6.97
C LEU A 366 -6.00 11.97 -7.04
N ALA A 367 -7.28 11.65 -6.99
CA ALA A 367 -8.35 12.64 -6.95
C ALA A 367 -8.47 13.30 -5.57
N GLU A 368 -8.81 14.59 -5.54
CA GLU A 368 -9.24 15.27 -4.31
C GLU A 368 -10.73 14.97 -3.97
N ASP A 369 -11.54 14.67 -4.99
CA ASP A 369 -12.96 14.35 -4.85
C ASP A 369 -13.39 13.23 -5.82
N ALA A 370 -14.28 12.35 -5.35
CA ALA A 370 -14.69 11.15 -6.07
C ALA A 370 -15.34 11.42 -7.45
N SER A 371 -15.97 12.58 -7.63
CA SER A 371 -16.61 12.98 -8.91
C SER A 371 -15.63 13.48 -9.98
N SER A 372 -14.37 13.76 -9.60
CA SER A 372 -13.31 14.15 -10.54
C SER A 372 -12.61 12.95 -11.20
N THR A 373 -12.95 11.74 -10.76
CA THR A 373 -12.22 10.50 -11.09
C THR A 373 -12.57 9.94 -12.47
N TRP A 374 -11.84 8.91 -12.88
CA TRP A 374 -12.13 8.16 -14.09
C TRP A 374 -13.28 7.16 -13.92
N GLU A 375 -14.49 7.68 -13.70
CA GLU A 375 -15.69 6.89 -13.40
C GLU A 375 -16.08 5.84 -14.46
N LEU A 376 -16.65 4.73 -13.97
CA LEU A 376 -17.30 3.63 -14.68
C LEU A 376 -18.42 3.04 -13.78
N ASN A 377 -19.63 2.81 -14.28
CA ASN A 377 -20.70 2.19 -13.50
C ASN A 377 -20.79 0.70 -13.83
N LEU A 378 -20.53 -0.18 -12.86
CA LEU A 378 -20.67 -1.62 -13.06
C LEU A 378 -22.09 -2.07 -12.75
N THR A 379 -22.68 -2.89 -13.61
CA THR A 379 -23.99 -3.52 -13.41
C THR A 379 -23.84 -5.04 -13.30
N ASP A 380 -24.79 -5.67 -12.63
CA ASP A 380 -24.88 -7.12 -12.47
C ASP A 380 -26.37 -7.50 -12.39
N ASP A 381 -26.72 -8.70 -12.85
CA ASP A 381 -28.09 -9.21 -12.84
C ASP A 381 -28.27 -10.16 -11.65
N PRO A 382 -28.95 -9.75 -10.56
CA PRO A 382 -29.11 -10.60 -9.40
C PRO A 382 -30.11 -11.75 -9.66
N THR A 383 -29.75 -12.92 -9.15
CA THR A 383 -30.56 -14.14 -9.12
C THR A 383 -31.11 -14.37 -7.72
N MET A 384 -32.27 -15.02 -7.63
CA MET A 384 -32.87 -15.45 -6.37
C MET A 384 -33.38 -16.88 -6.50
N GLN A 385 -33.06 -17.72 -5.52
CA GLN A 385 -33.49 -19.12 -5.49
C GLN A 385 -33.95 -19.52 -4.09
N ILE A 386 -35.12 -20.15 -4.00
CA ILE A 386 -35.60 -20.84 -2.79
C ILE A 386 -34.85 -22.17 -2.67
N SER A 387 -34.44 -22.54 -1.47
CA SER A 387 -33.74 -23.80 -1.17
C SER A 387 -34.48 -24.71 -0.19
N SER A 388 -35.35 -24.14 0.66
CA SER A 388 -36.05 -24.87 1.73
C SER A 388 -37.46 -24.30 1.95
N PRO A 389 -38.46 -25.13 2.31
CA PRO A 389 -38.41 -26.60 2.38
C PRO A 389 -38.41 -27.26 0.99
N GLU A 390 -37.75 -28.42 0.87
CA GLU A 390 -37.77 -29.21 -0.37
C GLU A 390 -39.16 -29.85 -0.63
N PRO A 391 -39.59 -29.98 -1.90
CA PRO A 391 -38.90 -29.53 -3.11
C PRO A 391 -39.08 -28.02 -3.38
N ALA A 392 -37.99 -27.32 -3.69
CA ALA A 392 -37.99 -25.86 -3.83
C ALA A 392 -38.94 -25.28 -4.91
N GLU A 393 -39.27 -26.07 -5.95
CA GLU A 393 -40.25 -25.70 -6.99
C GLU A 393 -41.71 -25.71 -6.51
N LEU A 394 -41.99 -26.42 -5.40
CA LEU A 394 -43.30 -26.52 -4.77
C LEU A 394 -43.12 -26.74 -3.25
N PRO A 395 -42.63 -25.71 -2.53
CA PRO A 395 -42.25 -25.84 -1.13
C PRO A 395 -43.49 -26.14 -0.28
N PRO A 396 -43.51 -27.23 0.51
CA PRO A 396 -44.68 -27.61 1.29
C PRO A 396 -44.92 -26.64 2.44
N VAL A 397 -46.09 -25.99 2.45
CA VAL A 397 -46.59 -25.16 3.56
C VAL A 397 -47.81 -25.80 4.19
N GLY A 398 -47.91 -25.78 5.52
CA GLY A 398 -48.98 -26.44 6.27
C GLY A 398 -50.03 -25.46 6.80
N ALA A 399 -51.33 -25.80 6.69
CA ALA A 399 -52.41 -25.07 7.34
C ALA A 399 -52.25 -25.10 8.87
N GLY A 400 -52.42 -23.95 9.53
CA GLY A 400 -52.30 -23.80 10.98
C GLY A 400 -50.86 -23.79 11.52
N VAL A 401 -49.84 -23.73 10.64
CA VAL A 401 -48.43 -23.62 11.04
C VAL A 401 -47.72 -22.48 10.30
N THR A 402 -46.68 -21.94 10.93
CA THR A 402 -45.68 -21.10 10.26
C THR A 402 -44.61 -22.01 9.67
N THR A 403 -44.33 -21.83 8.38
CA THR A 403 -43.29 -22.55 7.63
C THR A 403 -42.23 -21.54 7.22
N ASP A 404 -40.97 -21.82 7.56
CA ASP A 404 -39.84 -20.99 7.14
C ASP A 404 -39.42 -21.35 5.71
N LEU A 405 -39.61 -20.42 4.80
CA LEU A 405 -39.19 -20.51 3.40
C LEU A 405 -37.84 -19.80 3.26
N GLU A 406 -36.78 -20.57 3.00
CA GLU A 406 -35.40 -20.06 2.94
C GLU A 406 -34.92 -19.97 1.48
N GLY A 407 -34.05 -19.01 1.21
CA GLY A 407 -33.44 -18.84 -0.10
C GLY A 407 -32.15 -18.02 -0.08
N ILE A 408 -31.57 -17.89 -1.28
CA ILE A 408 -30.32 -17.17 -1.53
C ILE A 408 -30.57 -16.13 -2.63
N PHE A 409 -30.20 -14.88 -2.36
CA PHE A 409 -30.02 -13.80 -3.32
C PHE A 409 -28.53 -13.77 -3.71
N ALA A 410 -28.20 -13.85 -4.99
CA ALA A 410 -26.80 -13.88 -5.45
C ALA A 410 -26.64 -13.16 -6.79
N TRP A 411 -25.55 -12.41 -6.94
CA TRP A 411 -25.12 -11.83 -8.21
C TRP A 411 -24.89 -12.92 -9.28
N GLU A 412 -25.10 -12.62 -10.56
CA GLU A 412 -24.75 -13.53 -11.66
C GLU A 412 -23.24 -13.81 -11.61
N ASN A 413 -22.44 -12.74 -11.45
CA ASN A 413 -21.01 -12.88 -11.27
C ASN A 413 -20.63 -12.99 -9.78
N GLN A 414 -20.45 -14.24 -9.32
CA GLN A 414 -20.12 -14.59 -7.93
C GLN A 414 -18.68 -14.25 -7.50
N VAL A 415 -17.83 -13.72 -8.39
CA VAL A 415 -16.44 -13.38 -8.04
C VAL A 415 -16.43 -12.16 -7.11
N LEU A 416 -15.99 -12.41 -5.86
CA LEU A 416 -15.60 -11.41 -4.86
C LEU A 416 -16.70 -10.44 -4.38
N THR A 417 -17.97 -10.86 -4.34
CA THR A 417 -19.07 -9.97 -3.93
C THR A 417 -20.15 -10.70 -3.12
N ASP A 418 -20.17 -10.49 -1.81
CA ASP A 418 -21.32 -10.82 -0.95
C ASP A 418 -22.34 -9.65 -1.01
N PRO A 419 -23.63 -9.91 -1.29
CA PRO A 419 -24.68 -8.87 -1.23
C PRO A 419 -24.69 -8.05 0.07
N SER A 420 -24.32 -8.65 1.22
CA SER A 420 -24.27 -7.92 2.50
C SER A 420 -23.13 -6.91 2.60
N GLU A 421 -22.18 -6.87 1.66
CA GLU A 421 -21.15 -5.80 1.60
C GLU A 421 -21.75 -4.41 1.31
N PHE A 422 -23.00 -4.33 0.86
CA PHE A 422 -23.72 -3.08 0.66
C PHE A 422 -24.48 -2.63 1.91
N ASP A 423 -24.62 -3.49 2.92
CA ASP A 423 -25.33 -3.16 4.15
C ASP A 423 -24.69 -1.96 4.85
N ASP A 424 -25.52 -1.14 5.50
CA ASP A 424 -25.05 0.04 6.22
C ASP A 424 -24.27 -0.40 7.48
N GLU A 425 -22.93 -0.32 7.40
CA GLU A 425 -22.01 -0.69 8.50
C GLU A 425 -22.29 0.06 9.82
N LEU A 426 -22.88 1.27 9.76
CA LEU A 426 -23.15 2.09 10.95
C LEU A 426 -24.49 1.74 11.60
N THR A 427 -25.51 1.40 10.82
CA THR A 427 -26.86 1.08 11.35
C THR A 427 -27.18 -0.41 11.39
N GLY A 428 -26.39 -1.25 10.72
CA GLY A 428 -26.67 -2.67 10.49
C GLY A 428 -27.88 -2.92 9.58
N THR A 429 -28.29 -1.93 8.78
CA THR A 429 -29.47 -2.03 7.91
C THR A 429 -29.10 -2.72 6.60
N SER A 430 -29.85 -3.76 6.25
CA SER A 430 -29.66 -4.47 4.99
C SER A 430 -29.91 -3.57 3.78
N ALA A 431 -29.02 -3.64 2.77
CA ALA A 431 -29.18 -2.94 1.51
C ALA A 431 -30.31 -3.53 0.63
N PHE A 432 -30.61 -4.82 0.80
CA PHE A 432 -31.54 -5.54 -0.05
C PHE A 432 -32.70 -6.13 0.75
N VAL A 433 -33.92 -5.89 0.27
CA VAL A 433 -35.15 -6.43 0.86
C VAL A 433 -35.87 -7.25 -0.20
N VAL A 434 -36.12 -8.52 0.10
CA VAL A 434 -36.88 -9.43 -0.77
C VAL A 434 -38.35 -9.39 -0.34
N PHE A 435 -39.26 -9.44 -1.30
CA PHE A 435 -40.70 -9.44 -1.09
C PHE A 435 -41.31 -10.75 -1.58
N LEU A 436 -42.23 -11.32 -0.80
CA LEU A 436 -43.03 -12.48 -1.17
C LEU A 436 -44.50 -12.12 -1.11
N GLU A 437 -45.17 -12.18 -2.27
CA GLU A 437 -46.62 -12.16 -2.39
C GLU A 437 -47.12 -13.60 -2.53
N TYR A 438 -48.09 -14.00 -1.71
CA TYR A 438 -48.80 -15.27 -1.86
C TYR A 438 -50.30 -15.10 -1.63
N THR A 439 -51.11 -15.93 -2.27
CA THR A 439 -52.58 -15.88 -2.13
C THR A 439 -53.08 -17.09 -1.37
N THR A 440 -53.99 -16.83 -0.44
CA THR A 440 -54.63 -17.78 0.47
C THR A 440 -56.15 -17.71 0.31
N SER A 441 -56.88 -18.78 0.64
CA SER A 441 -58.33 -18.86 0.45
C SER A 441 -59.13 -18.09 1.52
N VAL A 442 -58.56 -17.97 2.71
CA VAL A 442 -59.14 -17.35 3.92
C VAL A 442 -58.69 -15.91 4.04
N ASN A 443 -57.39 -15.64 3.97
CA ASN A 443 -56.83 -14.29 4.18
C ASN A 443 -56.66 -13.49 2.88
N GLY A 444 -56.84 -14.11 1.72
CA GLY A 444 -56.62 -13.47 0.42
C GLY A 444 -55.14 -13.28 0.12
N ILE A 445 -54.78 -12.13 -0.48
CA ILE A 445 -53.40 -11.78 -0.81
C ILE A 445 -52.65 -11.38 0.47
N VAL A 446 -51.54 -12.06 0.73
CA VAL A 446 -50.62 -11.80 1.83
C VAL A 446 -49.28 -11.36 1.27
N ASN A 447 -48.76 -10.25 1.79
CA ASN A 447 -47.49 -9.66 1.39
C ASN A 447 -46.56 -9.57 2.60
N ILE A 448 -45.39 -10.20 2.50
CA ILE A 448 -44.35 -10.19 3.51
C ILE A 448 -43.00 -9.82 2.89
N SER A 449 -42.09 -9.26 3.69
CA SER A 449 -40.76 -8.85 3.29
C SER A 449 -39.72 -9.33 4.28
N THR A 450 -38.52 -9.63 3.80
CA THR A 450 -37.38 -10.00 4.64
C THR A 450 -36.10 -9.34 4.11
N ASN A 451 -35.15 -9.13 4.99
CA ASN A 451 -33.84 -8.61 4.63
C ASN A 451 -32.99 -9.73 4.01
N VAL A 452 -32.09 -9.37 3.10
CA VAL A 452 -30.97 -10.21 2.72
C VAL A 452 -29.89 -10.07 3.80
N SER A 453 -29.29 -11.18 4.20
CA SER A 453 -28.20 -11.25 5.18
C SER A 453 -26.94 -11.82 4.55
N SER A 454 -25.91 -12.06 5.35
CA SER A 454 -24.61 -12.55 4.87
C SER A 454 -24.73 -13.78 3.96
N ARG A 455 -23.89 -13.81 2.92
CA ARG A 455 -23.88 -14.80 1.84
C ARG A 455 -25.17 -14.83 1.03
N GLY A 456 -25.94 -13.73 1.06
CA GLY A 456 -27.20 -13.61 0.34
C GLY A 456 -28.40 -14.31 0.98
N PHE A 457 -28.29 -14.83 2.20
CA PHE A 457 -29.36 -15.62 2.82
C PHE A 457 -30.59 -14.77 3.16
N PHE A 458 -31.78 -15.26 2.82
CA PHE A 458 -33.06 -14.67 3.21
C PHE A 458 -34.05 -15.74 3.67
N GLN A 459 -34.99 -15.37 4.55
CA GLN A 459 -36.00 -16.27 5.12
C GLN A 459 -37.36 -15.58 5.28
N PHE A 460 -38.43 -16.24 4.84
CA PHE A 460 -39.81 -15.80 4.99
C PHE A 460 -40.60 -16.72 5.93
N PRO A 461 -41.16 -16.21 7.05
CA PRO A 461 -42.05 -16.97 7.92
C PRO A 461 -43.48 -17.01 7.34
N VAL A 462 -43.73 -17.94 6.42
CA VAL A 462 -45.02 -18.11 5.74
C VAL A 462 -46.02 -18.74 6.71
N THR A 463 -47.04 -17.97 7.11
CA THR A 463 -48.09 -18.45 8.03
C THR A 463 -49.40 -18.63 7.28
N VAL A 464 -50.01 -19.82 7.44
CA VAL A 464 -51.21 -20.27 6.73
C VAL A 464 -52.31 -20.54 7.76
N ASP A 465 -53.53 -20.06 7.53
CA ASP A 465 -54.64 -20.20 8.49
C ASP A 465 -55.02 -21.68 8.70
N GLU A 466 -55.48 -22.05 9.91
CA GLU A 466 -55.91 -23.41 10.23
C GLU A 466 -57.14 -23.87 9.43
N ASN A 467 -57.91 -22.92 8.88
CA ASN A 467 -59.12 -23.16 8.08
C ASN A 467 -58.85 -23.17 6.57
N GLU A 468 -57.60 -23.06 6.12
CA GLU A 468 -57.28 -23.20 4.69
C GLU A 468 -57.63 -24.60 4.18
N PRO A 469 -58.26 -24.72 2.99
CA PRO A 469 -58.51 -26.01 2.38
C PRO A 469 -57.18 -26.68 2.00
N LEU A 470 -57.11 -28.00 2.15
CA LEU A 470 -56.01 -28.80 1.63
C LEU A 470 -56.00 -28.72 0.09
N GLY A 471 -54.88 -28.28 -0.48
CA GLY A 471 -54.62 -28.20 -1.92
C GLY A 471 -54.24 -29.53 -2.56
#